data_AF-A0A2J8VS59-F1
#
_entry.id   AF-A0A2J8VS59-F1
#
_cell.length_a   1.000
_cell.length_b   1.000
_cell.length_c   1.000
_cell.angle_alpha   90.00
_cell.angle_beta   90.00
_cell.angle_gamma   90.00
#
_symmetry.space_group_name_H-M   'P 1'
#
loop_
_entity.id
_entity.type
_entity.pdbx_description
1 polymer ?
#
loop_
_entity_poly.entity_id
_entity_poly.type
_entity_poly.pdbx_seq_one_letter_code
_entity_poly.pdbx_strand_id
1 'polypeptide(L)'
;MSLYRSVVWFAKGLREYTKSGYESASKDFVPHDLEVQVPGRVFLVTGGNSGIGKATALEIAKRGRSGSPGWRSRGSGHSCQLSEF
;
A
#
# COMPACT_ATOMS: atom_id res chain seq x y z
N MET A 1 -2.19 -26.78 20.61
CA MET A 1 -2.38 -25.37 20.23
C MET A 1 -3.26 -24.71 21.28
N SER A 2 -2.77 -23.68 21.97
CA SER A 2 -3.45 -23.08 23.13
C SER A 2 -4.74 -22.36 22.72
N LEU A 3 -5.89 -22.83 23.21
CA LEU A 3 -7.22 -22.25 22.99
C LEU A 3 -7.27 -20.74 23.26
N TYR A 4 -6.46 -20.26 24.21
CA TYR A 4 -6.31 -18.85 24.54
C TYR A 4 -5.88 -18.00 23.33
N ARG A 5 -4.90 -18.46 22.55
CA ARG A 5 -4.43 -17.68 21.38
C ARG A 5 -5.51 -17.60 20.31
N SER A 6 -6.26 -18.68 20.09
CA SER A 6 -7.36 -18.69 19.13
C SER A 6 -8.47 -17.73 19.54
N VAL A 7 -8.86 -17.73 20.81
CA VAL A 7 -9.91 -16.82 21.33
C VAL A 7 -9.46 -15.36 21.29
N VAL A 8 -8.23 -15.05 21.72
CA VAL A 8 -7.69 -13.68 21.67
C VAL A 8 -7.55 -13.20 20.23
N TRP A 9 -7.05 -14.04 19.32
CA TRP A 9 -6.91 -13.68 17.91
C TRP A 9 -8.28 -13.45 17.26
N PHE A 10 -9.27 -14.27 17.59
CA PHE A 10 -10.64 -14.11 17.09
C PHE A 10 -11.30 -12.82 17.61
N ALA A 11 -11.20 -12.56 18.92
CA ALA A 11 -11.73 -11.34 19.53
C ALA A 11 -11.06 -10.07 18.95
N LYS A 12 -9.74 -10.11 18.75
CA LYS A 12 -8.99 -9.04 18.10
C LYS A 12 -9.43 -8.85 16.64
N GLY A 13 -9.58 -9.95 15.90
CA GLY A 13 -10.03 -9.93 14.51
C GLY A 13 -11.44 -9.34 14.35
N LEU A 14 -12.37 -9.67 15.26
CA LEU A 14 -13.71 -9.07 15.28
C LEU A 14 -13.68 -7.56 15.52
N ARG A 15 -12.72 -7.07 16.31
CA ARG A 15 -12.59 -5.64 16.60
C ARG A 15 -11.90 -4.86 15.49
N GLU A 16 -10.89 -5.44 14.85
CA GLU A 16 -9.98 -4.69 13.96
C GLU A 16 -10.27 -4.93 12.47
N TYR A 17 -10.76 -6.11 12.09
CA TYR A 17 -10.94 -6.49 10.69
C TYR A 17 -12.40 -6.45 10.22
N THR A 18 -13.33 -6.09 11.11
CA THR A 18 -14.73 -5.86 10.74
C THR A 18 -14.95 -4.43 10.26
N LYS A 19 -16.09 -4.21 9.60
CA LYS A 19 -16.48 -2.89 9.07
C LYS A 19 -16.44 -1.79 10.14
N SER A 20 -16.90 -2.07 11.36
CA SER A 20 -16.89 -1.10 12.47
C SER A 20 -15.49 -0.75 12.96
N GLY A 21 -14.56 -1.73 12.92
CA GLY A 21 -13.14 -1.50 13.19
C GLY A 21 -12.51 -0.56 12.17
N TYR A 22 -12.75 -0.83 10.89
CA TYR A 22 -12.31 0.05 9.79
C TYR A 22 -12.87 1.47 9.94
N GLU A 23 -14.18 1.63 10.16
CA GLU A 23 -14.83 2.93 10.32
C GLU A 23 -14.33 3.71 11.54
N SER A 24 -13.88 3.02 12.58
CA SER A 24 -13.26 3.67 13.75
C SER A 24 -11.85 4.15 13.42
N ALA A 25 -11.03 3.31 12.79
CA ALA A 25 -9.65 3.65 12.43
C ALA A 25 -9.58 4.70 11.31
N SER A 26 -10.55 4.76 10.40
CA SER A 26 -10.56 5.74 9.31
C SER A 26 -10.81 7.17 9.78
N LYS A 27 -11.34 7.38 10.99
CA LYS A 27 -11.60 8.72 11.54
C LYS A 27 -10.31 9.45 11.92
N ASP A 28 -9.32 8.69 12.39
CA ASP A 28 -8.02 9.22 12.78
C ASP A 28 -7.06 9.32 11.59
N PHE A 29 -7.51 8.92 10.39
CA PHE A 29 -6.69 8.94 9.19
C PHE A 29 -6.58 10.38 8.64
N VAL A 30 -5.35 10.91 8.63
CA VAL A 30 -5.05 12.25 8.09
C VAL A 30 -4.53 12.11 6.65
N PRO A 31 -5.29 12.54 5.62
CA PRO A 31 -4.87 12.38 4.22
C PRO A 31 -3.57 13.11 3.86
N HIS A 32 -3.26 14.19 4.57
CA HIS A 32 -2.06 14.99 4.34
C HIS A 32 -0.76 14.25 4.69
N ASP A 33 -0.80 13.24 5.57
CA ASP A 33 0.37 12.39 5.87
C ASP A 33 0.83 11.59 4.66
N LEU A 34 -0.04 11.44 3.64
CA LEU A 34 0.31 10.82 2.38
C LEU A 34 1.01 11.79 1.41
N GLU A 35 0.98 13.10 1.62
CA GLU A 35 1.54 14.10 0.68
C GLU A 35 3.06 14.27 0.80
N VAL A 36 3.79 13.16 0.99
CA VAL A 36 5.25 13.15 1.04
C VAL A 36 5.81 12.90 -0.35
N GLN A 37 6.60 13.86 -0.84
CA GLN A 37 7.42 13.64 -2.03
C GLN A 37 8.66 12.82 -1.67
N VAL A 38 8.91 11.77 -2.43
CA VAL A 38 10.06 10.86 -2.24
C VAL A 38 10.94 10.87 -3.50
N PRO A 39 11.65 11.97 -3.78
CA PRO A 39 12.54 12.05 -4.94
C PRO A 39 13.72 11.08 -4.77
N GLY A 40 14.15 10.47 -5.87
CA GLY A 40 15.37 9.63 -5.92
C GLY A 40 15.29 8.29 -5.19
N ARG A 41 14.10 7.83 -4.80
CA ARG A 41 13.92 6.51 -4.15
C ARG A 41 13.28 5.50 -5.10
N VAL A 42 13.77 4.26 -5.00
CA VAL A 42 13.24 3.09 -5.73
C VAL A 42 12.33 2.31 -4.80
N PHE A 43 11.12 2.01 -5.26
CA PHE A 43 10.12 1.25 -4.50
C PHE A 43 9.78 -0.03 -5.24
N LEU A 44 9.85 -1.17 -4.53
CA LEU A 44 9.35 -2.45 -5.02
C LEU A 44 8.01 -2.74 -4.34
N VAL A 45 6.94 -2.84 -5.13
CA VAL A 45 5.60 -3.19 -4.63
C VAL A 45 5.30 -4.65 -5.02
N THR A 46 5.24 -5.53 -4.04
CA THR A 46 4.83 -6.93 -4.23
C THR A 46 3.30 -7.02 -4.29
N GLY A 47 2.75 -7.95 -5.08
CA GLY A 47 1.30 -8.05 -5.25
C GLY A 47 0.65 -6.85 -5.96
N GLY A 48 1.43 -6.04 -6.69
CA GLY A 48 0.96 -4.81 -7.36
C GLY A 48 -0.04 -4.99 -8.51
N ASN A 49 -0.49 -6.22 -8.79
CA ASN A 49 -1.38 -6.52 -9.90
C ASN A 49 -2.86 -6.23 -9.57
N SER A 50 -3.24 -6.26 -8.29
CA SER A 50 -4.64 -6.08 -7.86
C SER A 50 -4.74 -5.44 -6.48
N GLY A 51 -5.97 -5.03 -6.12
CA GLY A 51 -6.30 -4.51 -4.79
C GLY A 51 -5.42 -3.37 -4.30
N ILE A 52 -5.02 -3.44 -3.04
CA ILE A 52 -4.23 -2.42 -2.34
C ILE A 52 -2.84 -2.26 -2.95
N GLY A 53 -2.22 -3.35 -3.40
CA GLY A 53 -0.90 -3.32 -4.04
C GLY A 53 -0.91 -2.47 -5.31
N LYS A 54 -1.93 -2.63 -6.17
CA LYS A 54 -2.09 -1.84 -7.39
C LYS A 54 -2.32 -0.36 -7.08
N ALA A 55 -3.20 -0.04 -6.13
CA ALA A 55 -3.46 1.34 -5.71
C ALA A 55 -2.19 2.02 -5.17
N THR A 56 -1.43 1.30 -4.34
CA THR A 56 -0.17 1.78 -3.76
C THR A 56 0.87 2.07 -4.84
N ALA A 57 1.05 1.17 -5.80
CA ALA A 57 1.99 1.37 -6.91
C ALA A 57 1.63 2.61 -7.75
N LEU A 58 0.34 2.83 -8.02
CA LEU A 58 -0.14 3.99 -8.76
C LEU A 58 0.06 5.30 -7.99
N GLU A 59 -0.19 5.33 -6.68
CA GLU A 59 0.00 6.53 -5.87
C GLU A 59 1.48 6.90 -5.73
N ILE A 60 2.37 5.91 -5.54
CA ILE A 60 3.83 6.13 -5.53
C ILE A 60 4.28 6.66 -6.90
N ALA A 61 3.77 6.10 -8.00
CA ALA A 61 4.08 6.57 -9.34
C ALA A 61 3.67 8.02 -9.60
N LYS A 62 2.48 8.43 -9.14
CA LYS A 62 2.02 9.82 -9.26
C LYS A 62 2.95 10.79 -8.53
N ARG A 63 3.43 10.41 -7.33
CA ARG A 63 4.30 11.25 -6.49
C ARG A 63 5.74 11.28 -6.95
N GLY A 64 6.26 10.18 -7.50
CA GLY A 64 7.61 10.10 -8.09
C GLY A 64 7.76 10.80 -9.45
N ARG A 65 6.65 11.13 -10.13
CA ARG A 65 6.66 11.76 -11.46
C ARG A 65 7.01 13.25 -11.45
N SER A 66 7.11 13.89 -10.29
CA SER A 66 7.40 15.32 -10.18
C SER A 66 8.85 15.72 -10.52
N GLY A 67 9.68 14.87 -11.14
CA GLY A 67 11.03 15.29 -11.52
C GLY A 67 11.95 14.32 -12.26
N SER A 68 11.61 13.05 -12.48
CA SER A 68 12.51 12.12 -13.20
C SER A 68 12.00 11.79 -14.61
N PRO A 69 12.73 12.17 -15.68
CA PRO A 69 12.49 11.68 -17.04
C PRO A 69 12.90 10.20 -17.09
N GLY A 70 11.94 9.29 -16.97
CA GLY A 70 12.23 7.85 -16.98
C GLY A 70 11.04 6.94 -16.69
N TRP A 71 9.92 7.48 -16.16
CA TRP A 71 8.76 6.65 -15.84
C TRP A 71 7.93 6.32 -17.10
N ARG A 72 7.91 5.04 -17.50
CA ARG A 72 7.11 4.53 -18.64
C ARG A 72 6.33 3.29 -18.22
N SER A 73 5.00 3.40 -18.08
CA SER A 73 4.15 2.24 -17.81
C SER A 73 3.96 1.43 -19.10
N ARG A 74 4.63 0.27 -19.24
CA ARG A 74 4.21 -0.74 -20.22
C ARG A 74 3.16 -1.64 -19.56
N GLY A 75 2.06 -1.83 -20.30
CA GLY A 75 0.91 -2.60 -19.85
C GLY A 75 1.20 -4.08 -19.71
N SER A 76 0.30 -4.73 -18.95
CA SER A 76 0.11 -6.17 -18.77
C SER A 76 1.26 -6.96 -18.16
N GLY A 77 1.19 -7.11 -16.82
CA GLY A 77 1.76 -8.23 -16.07
C GLY A 77 3.29 -8.26 -16.01
N HIS A 78 3.80 -8.44 -14.79
CA HIS A 78 5.21 -8.71 -14.47
C HIS A 78 6.12 -7.48 -14.48
N SER A 79 6.50 -7.09 -13.26
CA SER A 79 7.63 -6.25 -12.88
C SER A 79 7.65 -4.81 -13.42
N CYS A 80 7.38 -3.84 -12.53
CA CYS A 80 8.02 -2.53 -12.61
C CYS A 80 9.52 -2.72 -12.36
N GLN A 81 10.28 -3.14 -13.38
CA GLN A 81 11.72 -3.02 -13.34
C GLN A 81 12.05 -1.54 -13.52
N LEU A 82 12.75 -0.98 -12.54
CA LEU A 82 13.59 0.17 -12.79
C LEU A 82 14.63 -0.30 -13.81
N SER A 83 14.58 0.19 -15.03
CA SER A 83 15.73 0.09 -15.93
C SER A 83 16.84 0.93 -15.31
N GLU A 84 17.82 0.22 -14.76
CA GLU A 84 19.23 0.58 -14.55
C GLU A 84 19.57 2.08 -14.56
N PHE A 85 19.94 2.58 -13.38
CA PHE A 85 21.32 2.94 -13.11
C PHE A 85 21.79 2.23 -11.84
#